data_AF-A0A660SBR4-F1
#
_entry.id   AF-A0A660SBR4-F1
#
_cell.length_a   1.000
_cell.length_b   1.000
_cell.length_c   1.000
_cell.angle_alpha   90.00
_cell.angle_beta   90.00
_cell.angle_gamma   90.00
#
_symmetry.space_group_name_H-M   'P 1'
#
loop_
_entity.id
_entity.type
_entity.pdbx_description
1 polymer ?
#
loop_
_entity_poly.entity_id
_entity_poly.type
_entity_poly.pdbx_seq_one_letter_code
_entity_poly.pdbx_strand_id
1 'polypeptide(L)'
;MIEQPLRKRKNQVFNFLFYPDVPYDNNGSERAIRNLKVKQKVSGGFRSDRGAEIFAILRSVVDTIIKKGGNPSESIRFAINVATRKNEFSPNTDFVSFDFLTSAKVRKQGD
;
A
#
# COMPACT_ATOMS: atom_id res chain seq x y z
N MET A 1 4.26 26.95 27.82
CA MET A 1 3.76 26.99 26.43
C MET A 1 3.38 25.61 25.86
N ILE A 2 3.61 24.48 26.57
CA ILE A 2 3.33 23.10 26.09
C ILE A 2 1.99 22.54 26.63
N GLU A 3 1.39 23.16 27.67
CA GLU A 3 0.19 22.61 28.31
C GLU A 3 -1.05 22.57 27.41
N GLN A 4 -1.26 23.60 26.60
CA GLN A 4 -2.53 23.74 25.86
C GLN A 4 -2.71 22.68 24.75
N PRO A 5 -1.69 22.32 23.95
CA PRO A 5 -1.81 21.22 22.98
C PRO A 5 -2.04 19.84 23.62
N LEU A 6 -1.37 19.55 24.75
CA LEU A 6 -1.49 18.28 25.45
C LEU A 6 -2.86 18.14 26.12
N ARG A 7 -3.39 19.22 26.73
CA ARG A 7 -4.74 19.25 27.29
C ARG A 7 -5.79 18.93 26.22
N LYS A 8 -5.65 19.48 25.00
CA LYS A 8 -6.58 19.21 23.88
C LYS A 8 -6.57 17.75 23.40
N ARG A 9 -5.45 17.04 23.53
CA ARG A 9 -5.30 15.64 23.07
C ARG A 9 -5.16 14.64 24.21
N LYS A 10 -5.50 15.03 25.45
CA LYS A 10 -5.33 14.20 26.66
C LYS A 10 -5.90 12.80 26.49
N ASN A 11 -7.06 12.68 25.84
CA ASN A 11 -7.73 11.40 25.62
C ASN A 11 -6.98 10.51 24.62
N GLN A 12 -6.20 11.07 23.70
CA GLN A 12 -5.43 10.32 22.69
C GLN A 12 -4.08 9.83 23.23
N VAL A 13 -3.47 10.60 24.15
CA VAL A 13 -2.15 10.30 24.71
C VAL A 13 -2.17 9.01 25.53
N PHE A 14 -3.28 8.73 26.23
CA PHE A 14 -3.40 7.59 27.14
C PHE A 14 -4.18 6.40 26.56
N ASN A 15 -4.39 6.34 25.24
CA ASN A 15 -5.14 5.25 24.61
C ASN A 15 -4.54 3.86 24.90
N PHE A 16 -3.22 3.75 25.05
CA PHE A 16 -2.54 2.50 25.39
C PHE A 16 -2.94 1.94 26.76
N LEU A 17 -3.51 2.75 27.67
CA LEU A 17 -4.03 2.28 28.95
C LEU A 17 -5.36 1.52 28.81
N PHE A 18 -6.13 1.82 27.76
CA PHE A 18 -7.45 1.23 27.52
C PHE A 18 -7.43 0.14 26.45
N TYR A 19 -6.45 0.21 25.52
CA TYR A 19 -6.32 -0.71 24.40
C TYR A 19 -4.91 -1.32 24.39
N PRO A 20 -4.74 -2.57 24.84
CA PRO A 20 -3.44 -3.24 24.93
C PRO A 20 -2.67 -3.34 23.60
N ASP A 21 -3.40 -3.37 22.47
CA ASP A 21 -2.80 -3.45 21.12
C ASP A 21 -2.19 -2.12 20.64
N VAL A 22 -2.46 -1.01 21.34
CA VAL A 22 -1.93 0.30 21.00
C VAL A 22 -0.62 0.53 21.76
N PRO A 23 0.51 0.76 21.07
CA PRO A 23 1.77 1.03 21.74
C PRO A 23 1.73 2.35 22.50
N TYR A 24 2.52 2.44 23.58
CA TYR A 24 2.65 3.66 24.38
C TYR A 24 3.41 4.79 23.65
N ASP A 25 4.11 4.46 22.57
CA ASP A 25 4.89 5.39 21.76
C ASP A 25 4.31 5.58 20.35
N ASN A 26 4.75 6.64 19.68
CA ASN A 26 4.32 7.00 18.34
C ASN A 26 5.36 6.66 17.24
N ASN A 27 6.35 5.81 17.54
CA ASN A 27 7.48 5.55 16.63
C ASN A 27 7.01 5.00 15.29
N GLY A 28 5.96 4.17 15.30
CA GLY A 28 5.36 3.62 14.08
C GLY A 28 4.85 4.70 13.13
N SER A 29 4.09 5.67 13.64
CA SER A 29 3.55 6.75 12.82
C SER A 29 4.65 7.71 12.37
N GLU A 30 5.61 8.03 13.25
CA GLU A 30 6.75 8.87 12.89
C GLU A 30 7.59 8.28 11.77
N ARG A 31 7.84 6.96 11.82
CA ARG A 31 8.52 6.24 10.73
C ARG A 31 7.73 6.30 9.43
N ALA A 32 6.41 6.15 9.48
CA ALA A 32 5.56 6.21 8.30
C ALA A 32 5.63 7.58 7.60
N ILE A 33 5.56 8.69 8.35
CA ILE A 33 5.62 10.03 7.76
C ILE A 33 7.03 10.45 7.32
N ARG A 34 8.07 9.81 7.86
CA ARG A 34 9.47 10.16 7.59
C ARG A 34 9.82 10.09 6.11
N ASN A 35 9.33 9.08 5.40
CA ASN A 35 9.64 8.89 3.97
C ASN A 35 9.14 10.06 3.12
N LEU A 36 7.99 10.63 3.47
CA LEU A 36 7.49 11.85 2.83
C LEU A 36 8.47 13.01 3.07
N LYS A 37 8.98 13.15 4.29
CA LYS A 37 9.90 14.23 4.62
C LYS A 37 11.28 14.06 4.00
N VAL A 38 11.77 12.83 3.89
CA VAL A 38 13.00 12.49 3.16
C VAL A 38 12.85 12.85 1.68
N LYS A 39 11.71 12.53 1.05
CA LYS A 39 11.45 12.93 -0.34
C LYS A 39 11.49 14.46 -0.51
N GLN A 40 10.90 15.20 0.43
CA GLN A 40 10.93 16.66 0.42
C GLN A 40 12.32 17.26 0.62
N LYS A 41 13.06 16.78 1.63
CA LYS A 41 14.32 17.40 2.08
C LYS A 41 15.56 16.91 1.35
N VAL A 42 15.58 15.64 0.95
CA VAL A 42 16.79 14.95 0.47
C VAL A 42 16.67 14.59 -1.01
N SER A 43 15.51 14.08 -1.44
CA SER A 43 15.34 13.57 -2.82
C SER A 43 14.73 14.60 -3.78
N GLY A 44 15.11 15.87 -3.64
CA GLY A 44 14.77 16.96 -4.55
C GLY A 44 13.29 17.41 -4.54
N GLY A 45 12.50 16.98 -3.57
CA GLY A 45 11.10 17.40 -3.43
C GLY A 45 10.17 16.92 -4.55
N PHE A 46 9.07 17.66 -4.73
CA PHE A 46 8.06 17.42 -5.75
C PHE A 46 8.04 18.60 -6.72
N ARG A 47 7.90 18.31 -8.02
CA ARG A 47 7.82 19.33 -9.08
C ARG A 47 6.40 19.84 -9.32
N SER A 48 5.40 19.14 -8.78
CA SER A 48 3.99 19.51 -8.85
C SER A 48 3.20 18.85 -7.72
N ASP A 49 2.06 19.44 -7.36
CA ASP A 49 1.15 18.88 -6.35
C ASP A 49 0.61 17.52 -6.79
N ARG A 50 0.31 17.36 -8.08
CA ARG A 50 -0.11 16.08 -8.65
C ARG A 50 0.94 14.99 -8.46
N GLY A 51 2.22 15.32 -8.64
CA GLY A 51 3.32 14.39 -8.40
C GLY A 51 3.46 14.00 -6.93
N ALA A 52 3.21 14.96 -6.02
CA ALA A 52 3.19 14.70 -4.57
C ALA A 52 2.04 13.76 -4.17
N GLU A 53 0.86 13.97 -4.75
CA GLU A 53 -0.33 13.14 -4.53
C GLU A 53 -0.10 11.70 -5.00
N ILE A 54 0.39 11.52 -6.24
CA ILE A 54 0.72 10.18 -6.77
C ILE A 54 1.73 9.47 -5.88
N PHE A 55 2.76 10.19 -5.43
CA PHE A 55 3.75 9.62 -4.51
C PHE A 55 3.11 9.20 -3.18
N ALA A 56 2.24 10.03 -2.60
CA ALA A 56 1.57 9.71 -1.35
C ALA A 56 0.68 8.46 -1.47
N ILE A 57 -0.08 8.34 -2.56
CA ILE A 57 -0.90 7.16 -2.85
C ILE A 57 -0.01 5.91 -2.94
N LEU A 58 1.00 5.92 -3.82
CA LEU A 58 1.90 4.77 -4.01
C LEU A 58 2.58 4.37 -2.71
N ARG A 59 3.10 5.35 -1.94
CA ARG A 59 3.75 5.09 -0.67
C ARG A 59 2.79 4.48 0.35
N SER A 60 1.56 4.97 0.44
CA SER A 60 0.56 4.44 1.37
C SER A 60 0.20 2.98 1.07
N VAL A 61 0.11 2.61 -0.22
CA VAL A 61 -0.14 1.24 -0.67
C VAL A 61 1.02 0.33 -0.29
N VAL A 62 2.24 0.75 -0.59
CA VAL A 62 3.47 0.00 -0.25
C VAL A 62 3.58 -0.21 1.26
N ASP A 63 3.40 0.84 2.06
CA ASP A 63 3.48 0.74 3.52
C ASP A 63 2.41 -0.19 4.09
N THR A 64 1.21 -0.20 3.50
CA THR A 64 0.14 -1.11 3.89
C THR A 64 0.49 -2.57 3.58
N ILE A 65 1.09 -2.85 2.41
CA ILE A 65 1.53 -4.20 2.06
C ILE A 65 2.61 -4.69 3.05
N ILE A 66 3.59 -3.85 3.35
CA ILE A 66 4.66 -4.17 4.31
C ILE A 66 4.08 -4.45 5.69
N LYS A 67 3.15 -3.61 6.18
CA LYS A 67 2.48 -3.80 7.48
C LYS A 67 1.71 -5.11 7.58
N LYS A 68 1.20 -5.63 6.46
CA LYS A 68 0.51 -6.93 6.38
C LYS A 68 1.46 -8.10 6.18
N GLY A 69 2.78 -7.88 6.17
CA GLY A 69 3.79 -8.92 5.93
C GLY A 69 3.91 -9.36 4.47
N GLY A 70 3.35 -8.59 3.53
CA GLY A 70 3.38 -8.91 2.10
C GLY A 70 4.65 -8.39 1.41
N ASN A 71 4.90 -8.91 0.21
CA ASN A 71 5.96 -8.42 -0.66
C ASN A 71 5.43 -7.28 -1.58
N PRO A 72 5.97 -6.05 -1.49
CA PRO A 72 5.52 -4.93 -2.31
C PRO A 72 5.73 -5.11 -3.81
N SER A 73 6.86 -5.68 -4.24
CA SER A 73 7.14 -5.84 -5.68
C SER A 73 6.19 -6.82 -6.33
N GLU A 74 5.92 -7.96 -5.67
CA GLU A 74 4.93 -8.93 -6.15
C GLU A 74 3.53 -8.34 -6.22
N SER A 75 3.12 -7.58 -5.19
CA SER A 75 1.80 -6.96 -5.12
C SER A 75 1.62 -5.89 -6.20
N ILE A 76 2.64 -5.07 -6.44
CA ILE A 76 2.62 -4.04 -7.51
C ILE A 76 2.60 -4.72 -8.88
N ARG A 77 3.42 -5.74 -9.10
CA ARG A 77 3.44 -6.51 -10.36
C ARG A 77 2.08 -7.12 -10.64
N PHE A 78 1.46 -7.73 -9.65
CA PHE A 78 0.11 -8.27 -9.75
C PHE A 78 -0.92 -7.19 -10.11
N ALA A 79 -0.91 -6.05 -9.41
CA ALA A 79 -1.83 -4.95 -9.66
C ALA A 79 -1.69 -4.38 -11.09
N ILE A 80 -0.46 -4.23 -11.58
CA ILE A 80 -0.19 -3.78 -12.96
C ILE A 80 -0.74 -4.80 -13.95
N ASN A 81 -0.43 -6.09 -13.79
CA ASN A 81 -0.91 -7.13 -14.70
C ASN A 81 -2.45 -7.19 -14.76
N VAL A 82 -3.13 -7.01 -13.62
CA VAL A 82 -4.59 -6.94 -13.56
C VAL A 82 -5.12 -5.69 -14.27
N ALA A 83 -4.48 -4.55 -14.08
CA ALA A 83 -4.86 -3.30 -14.74
C ALA A 83 -4.69 -3.39 -16.27
N THR A 84 -3.58 -3.96 -16.75
CA THR A 84 -3.32 -4.18 -18.17
C THR A 84 -4.39 -5.06 -18.80
N ARG A 85 -4.73 -6.20 -18.17
CA ARG A 85 -5.80 -7.09 -18.67
C ARG A 85 -7.19 -6.46 -18.64
N LYS A 86 -7.49 -5.59 -17.66
CA LYS A 86 -8.76 -4.85 -17.66
C LYS A 86 -8.85 -3.88 -18.83
N ASN A 87 -7.73 -3.30 -19.25
CA ASN A 87 -7.68 -2.37 -20.37
C ASN A 87 -7.77 -3.08 -21.73
N GLU A 88 -7.41 -4.36 -21.78
CA GLU A 88 -7.66 -5.25 -22.93
C GLU A 88 -9.13 -5.67 -23.04
N PHE A 89 -9.94 -5.51 -21.98
CA PHE A 89 -11.38 -5.82 -21.95
C PHE A 89 -12.25 -4.57 -22.15
N SER A 90 -11.85 -3.66 -23.05
CA SER A 90 -12.79 -2.72 -23.67
C SER A 90 -13.53 -3.48 -24.77
N PRO A 91 -14.86 -3.66 -24.70
CA PRO A 91 -15.58 -4.53 -25.61
C PRO A 91 -15.75 -3.79 -26.92
N ASN A 92 -14.82 -3.96 -27.86
CA ASN A 92 -15.15 -3.88 -29.28
C ASN A 92 -14.16 -4.71 -30.09
N THR A 93 -14.77 -5.62 -30.85
CA THR A 93 -14.25 -6.47 -31.94
C THR A 93 -13.30 -7.61 -31.56
N ASP A 94 -13.95 -8.77 -31.40
CA ASP A 94 -13.63 -10.06 -32.03
C ASP A 94 -13.00 -11.17 -31.18
N PHE A 95 -13.85 -12.17 -30.91
CA PHE A 95 -13.57 -13.49 -30.37
C PHE A 95 -12.61 -14.30 -31.24
N VAL A 96 -11.30 -14.27 -30.96
CA VAL A 96 -10.34 -15.39 -31.20
C VAL A 96 -9.05 -15.00 -30.43
N SER A 97 -8.36 -15.79 -29.63
CA SER A 97 -8.32 -17.22 -29.37
C SER A 97 -7.93 -17.40 -27.91
N PHE A 98 -8.72 -18.18 -27.17
CA PHE A 98 -8.40 -18.60 -25.82
C PHE A 98 -7.42 -19.77 -25.93
N ASP A 99 -6.12 -19.53 -25.77
CA ASP A 99 -5.15 -20.58 -25.49
C ASP A 99 -3.84 -19.98 -24.97
N PHE A 100 -3.63 -20.05 -23.65
CA PHE A 100 -2.45 -20.74 -23.10
C PHE A 100 -2.53 -20.81 -21.56
N LEU A 101 -2.64 -22.06 -21.09
CA LEU A 101 -2.14 -22.58 -19.82
C LEU A 101 -2.75 -22.03 -18.51
N THR A 102 -3.89 -22.60 -18.15
CA THR A 102 -4.08 -23.04 -16.77
C THR A 102 -4.65 -24.47 -16.79
N SER A 103 -3.75 -25.45 -16.81
CA SER A 103 -4.08 -26.83 -16.47
C SER A 103 -3.00 -27.37 -15.55
N ALA A 104 -3.07 -26.93 -14.30
CA ALA A 104 -2.57 -27.71 -13.20
C ALA A 104 -3.75 -28.48 -12.60
N LYS A 105 -3.58 -29.83 -12.56
CA LYS A 105 -4.24 -30.82 -11.68
C LYS A 105 -5.57 -31.43 -12.15
N VAL A 106 -5.54 -32.73 -12.51
CA VAL A 106 -6.29 -33.85 -11.86
C VAL A 106 -5.53 -35.18 -12.10
N ARG A 107 -5.63 -36.07 -11.10
CA ARG A 107 -4.92 -37.33 -10.83
C ARG A 107 -5.52 -38.58 -11.53
N LYS A 108 -4.66 -39.63 -11.64
CA LYS A 108 -4.88 -41.11 -11.56
C LYS A 108 -5.52 -41.87 -12.75
N GLN A 109 -4.87 -42.98 -13.19
CA GLN A 109 -5.28 -44.42 -13.06
C GLN A 109 -4.93 -45.29 -14.30
N GLY A 110 -4.34 -46.49 -14.09
CA GLY A 110 -4.10 -47.60 -15.06
C GLY A 110 -2.96 -47.35 -16.06
N ASP A 111 -2.01 -48.24 -16.36
CA ASP A 111 -1.92 -49.71 -16.29
C ASP A 111 -0.53 -50.17 -15.83
#